data_AF-A0A0F9C588-F1
#
_entry.id   AF-A0A0F9C588-F1
#
_cell.length_a   1.000
_cell.length_b   1.000
_cell.length_c   1.000
_cell.angle_alpha   90.00
_cell.angle_beta   90.00
_cell.angle_gamma   90.00
#
_symmetry.space_group_name_H-M   'P 1'
#
loop_
_entity.id
_entity.type
_entity.pdbx_description
1 polymer ?
#
loop_
_entity_poly.entity_id
_entity_poly.type
_entity_poly.pdbx_seq_one_letter_code
_entity_poly.pdbx_strand_id
1 'polypeptide(L)'
;MKGTGEYTKDWPEIAECRKVESDWKCVRCGHKHDHLAGYTLTVHHLDGDKSNNAWWNTPPLCQRCHLKIQGRVFMPQFYMFEHSDWFKPYVEGYYKAQEEHGYTKGS
;
A
#
# COMPACT_ATOMS: atom_id res chain seq x y z
N MET A 1 14.67 -0.75 4.19
CA MET A 1 14.61 0.71 4.43
C MET A 1 13.87 0.97 5.73
N LYS A 2 14.31 1.96 6.51
CA LYS A 2 13.57 2.47 7.67
C LYS A 2 12.50 3.43 7.14
N GLY A 3 11.25 3.30 7.58
CA GLY A 3 10.18 4.21 7.16
C GLY A 3 10.45 5.65 7.61
N THR A 4 10.03 6.62 6.81
CA THR A 4 10.11 8.06 7.05
C THR A 4 8.76 8.60 7.49
N GLY A 5 8.72 9.88 7.85
CA GLY A 5 7.48 10.57 8.24
C GLY A 5 6.88 10.08 9.57
N GLU A 6 5.87 10.83 9.99
CA GLU A 6 5.04 10.53 11.15
C GLU A 6 3.60 10.30 10.71
N TYR A 7 2.89 9.46 11.46
CA TYR A 7 1.46 9.29 11.21
C TYR A 7 0.74 10.61 11.46
N THR A 8 -0.15 10.95 10.54
CA THR A 8 -1.05 12.09 10.70
C THR A 8 -2.08 11.80 11.81
N LYS A 9 -2.70 12.85 12.34
CA LYS A 9 -3.67 12.72 13.44
C LYS A 9 -4.91 11.89 13.05
N ASP A 10 -5.30 11.96 11.78
CA ASP A 10 -6.42 11.26 11.16
C ASP A 10 -6.07 9.85 10.63
N TRP A 11 -4.86 9.37 10.92
CA TRP A 11 -4.44 8.03 10.51
C TRP A 11 -5.38 6.90 10.97
N PRO A 12 -5.90 6.88 12.21
CA PRO A 12 -6.84 5.85 12.64
C PRO A 12 -8.08 5.76 11.75
N GLU A 13 -8.64 6.90 11.37
CA GLU A 13 -9.82 7.03 10.51
C GLU A 13 -9.50 6.55 9.09
N ILE A 14 -8.37 6.98 8.53
CA ILE A 14 -7.92 6.57 7.20
C ILE A 14 -7.71 5.04 7.15
N ALA A 15 -7.01 4.49 8.15
CA ALA A 15 -6.73 3.06 8.21
C ALA A 15 -8.02 2.24 8.32
N GLU A 16 -9.02 2.72 9.06
CA GLU A 16 -10.34 2.09 9.15
C GLU A 16 -11.08 2.15 7.82
N CYS A 17 -11.12 3.33 7.16
CA CYS A 17 -11.72 3.47 5.85
C CYS A 17 -11.15 2.48 4.84
N ARG A 18 -9.82 2.27 4.80
CA ARG A 18 -9.20 1.27 3.90
C ARG A 18 -9.67 -0.15 4.18
N LYS A 19 -9.80 -0.53 5.46
CA LYS A 19 -10.30 -1.87 5.83
C LYS A 19 -11.77 -2.04 5.43
N VAL A 20 -12.60 -1.03 5.62
CA VAL A 20 -14.02 -1.04 5.21
C VAL A 20 -14.15 -1.13 3.69
N GLU A 21 -13.41 -0.32 2.93
CA GLU A 21 -13.38 -0.33 1.46
C GLU A 21 -13.01 -1.71 0.88
N SER A 22 -12.19 -2.47 1.61
CA SER A 22 -11.76 -3.82 1.20
C SER A 22 -12.64 -4.95 1.76
N ASP A 23 -13.81 -4.63 2.34
CA ASP A 23 -14.68 -5.62 3.01
C ASP A 23 -13.91 -6.46 4.04
N TRP A 24 -13.01 -5.79 4.77
CA TRP A 24 -12.12 -6.40 5.76
C TRP A 24 -11.30 -7.59 5.22
N LYS A 25 -10.90 -7.53 3.96
CA LYS A 25 -10.07 -8.55 3.29
C LYS A 25 -8.71 -7.97 2.88
N CYS A 26 -7.70 -8.82 2.95
CA CYS A 26 -6.39 -8.53 2.38
C CYS A 26 -6.51 -8.37 0.87
N VAL A 27 -6.14 -7.21 0.31
CA VAL A 27 -6.26 -6.97 -1.15
C VAL A 27 -5.34 -7.88 -1.97
N ARG A 28 -4.25 -8.37 -1.37
CA ARG A 28 -3.30 -9.25 -2.05
C ARG A 28 -3.76 -10.69 -2.15
N CYS A 29 -4.30 -11.26 -1.07
CA CYS A 29 -4.61 -12.69 -1.00
C CYS A 29 -6.09 -13.01 -0.79
N GLY A 30 -6.95 -12.00 -0.66
CA GLY A 30 -8.40 -12.14 -0.47
C GLY A 30 -8.83 -12.67 0.91
N HIS A 31 -7.89 -13.03 1.79
CA HIS A 31 -8.22 -13.58 3.11
C HIS A 31 -8.85 -12.50 3.99
N LYS A 32 -9.95 -12.85 4.65
CA LYS A 32 -10.62 -11.99 5.63
C LYS A 32 -9.71 -11.74 6.84
N HIS A 33 -9.96 -10.65 7.56
CA HIS A 33 -9.36 -10.41 8.86
C HIS A 33 -9.63 -11.62 9.78
N ASP A 34 -8.55 -12.29 10.19
CA ASP A 34 -8.60 -13.44 11.10
C ASP A 34 -7.31 -13.45 11.93
N HIS A 35 -7.37 -12.90 13.13
CA HIS A 35 -6.21 -12.77 14.00
C HIS A 35 -5.73 -14.12 14.55
N LEU A 36 -6.64 -15.08 14.78
CA LEU A 36 -6.30 -16.40 15.32
C LEU A 36 -5.51 -17.23 14.31
N ALA A 37 -5.82 -17.11 13.02
CA ALA A 37 -5.07 -17.78 11.95
C ALA A 37 -3.80 -17.02 11.50
N GLY A 38 -3.49 -15.87 12.11
CA GLY A 38 -2.36 -15.03 11.73
C GLY A 38 -2.58 -14.22 10.43
N TYR A 39 -3.83 -13.87 10.15
CA TYR A 39 -4.28 -13.01 9.06
C TYR A 39 -4.85 -11.68 9.58
N THR A 40 -4.31 -11.15 10.68
CA THR A 40 -4.63 -9.81 11.18
C THR A 40 -4.40 -8.79 10.07
N LEU A 41 -5.47 -8.08 9.70
CA LEU A 41 -5.45 -7.04 8.68
C LEU A 41 -4.79 -5.76 9.22
N THR A 42 -3.80 -5.27 8.49
CA THR A 42 -3.10 -4.00 8.72
C THR A 42 -3.21 -3.13 7.47
N VAL A 43 -2.76 -1.87 7.54
CA VAL A 43 -2.66 -0.97 6.38
C VAL A 43 -1.19 -0.59 6.22
N HIS A 44 -0.66 -0.73 5.01
CA HIS A 44 0.77 -0.57 4.73
C HIS A 44 1.03 0.69 3.92
N HIS A 45 2.07 1.47 4.25
CA HIS A 45 2.58 2.56 3.40
C HIS A 45 3.61 2.02 2.41
N LEU A 46 3.26 1.96 1.11
CA LEU A 46 4.09 1.34 0.07
C LEU A 46 5.39 2.10 -0.25
N ASP A 47 5.37 3.43 -0.14
CA ASP A 47 6.55 4.28 -0.32
C ASP A 47 7.43 4.39 0.94
N GLY A 48 6.91 3.93 2.08
CA GLY A 48 7.57 4.00 3.38
C GLY A 48 7.44 5.34 4.11
N ASP A 49 6.75 6.34 3.55
CA ASP A 49 6.45 7.62 4.21
C ASP A 49 5.09 7.54 4.91
N LYS A 50 5.12 7.52 6.24
CA LYS A 50 3.91 7.40 7.08
C LYS A 50 2.97 8.61 6.99
N SER A 51 3.45 9.74 6.46
CA SER A 51 2.64 10.94 6.26
C SER A 51 1.89 10.94 4.93
N ASN A 52 2.30 10.11 3.97
CA ASN A 52 1.64 9.99 2.67
C ASN A 52 0.46 9.02 2.75
N ASN A 53 -0.73 9.57 2.97
CA ASN A 53 -1.96 8.79 3.07
C ASN A 53 -2.75 8.65 1.76
N ALA A 54 -2.09 8.87 0.61
CA ALA A 54 -2.74 8.65 -0.68
C ALA A 54 -3.34 7.23 -0.74
N TRP A 55 -4.50 7.09 -1.42
CA TRP A 55 -5.18 5.80 -1.57
C TRP A 55 -4.23 4.72 -2.13
N TRP A 56 -3.48 5.09 -3.16
CA TRP A 56 -2.52 4.20 -3.81
C TRP A 56 -1.38 3.79 -2.88
N ASN A 57 -1.11 4.54 -1.80
CA ASN A 57 -0.02 4.27 -0.89
C ASN A 57 -0.44 3.41 0.30
N THR A 58 -1.74 3.19 0.54
CA THR A 58 -2.27 2.61 1.78
C THR A 58 -3.09 1.32 1.58
N PRO A 59 -2.56 0.26 0.91
CA PRO A 59 -3.27 -1.02 0.77
C PRO A 59 -3.52 -1.71 2.11
N PRO A 60 -4.74 -2.24 2.35
CA PRO A 60 -5.02 -3.11 3.49
C PRO A 60 -4.53 -4.54 3.22
N LEU A 61 -3.60 -5.02 4.03
CA LEU A 61 -2.90 -6.30 3.87
C LEU A 61 -2.93 -7.11 5.16
N CYS A 62 -3.08 -8.44 5.06
CA CYS A 62 -2.87 -9.29 6.23
C CYS A 62 -1.38 -9.28 6.64
N GLN A 63 -1.09 -9.53 7.92
CA GLN A 63 0.27 -9.58 8.46
C GLN A 63 1.24 -10.40 7.61
N ARG A 64 0.81 -11.55 7.08
CA ARG A 64 1.63 -12.40 6.19
C ARG A 64 1.99 -11.70 4.88
N CYS A 65 1.01 -11.04 4.24
CA CYS A 65 1.22 -10.33 2.98
C CYS A 65 2.01 -9.04 3.19
N HIS A 66 1.77 -8.34 4.29
CA HIS A 66 2.51 -7.17 4.73
C HIS A 66 4.01 -7.49 4.86
N LEU A 67 4.36 -8.52 5.64
CA LEU A 67 5.76 -8.92 5.84
C LEU A 67 6.46 -9.39 4.56
N LYS A 68 5.71 -9.93 3.59
CA LYS A 68 6.27 -10.33 2.29
C LYS A 68 6.69 -9.13 1.43
N ILE A 69 6.09 -7.95 1.60
CA ILE A 69 6.41 -6.76 0.79
C ILE A 69 7.24 -5.74 1.55
N GLN A 70 7.16 -5.74 2.87
CA GLN A 70 7.86 -4.81 3.74
C GLN A 70 9.36 -4.81 3.44
N GLY A 71 9.90 -3.65 3.08
CA GLY A 71 11.31 -3.48 2.75
C GLY A 71 11.75 -4.11 1.42
N ARG A 72 10.83 -4.65 0.62
CA ARG A 72 11.10 -5.22 -0.72
C ARG A 72 10.44 -4.43 -1.85
N VAL A 73 9.35 -3.74 -1.57
CA VAL A 73 8.73 -2.80 -2.51
C VAL A 73 9.42 -1.46 -2.39
N PHE A 74 9.85 -0.91 -3.53
CA PHE A 74 10.36 0.44 -3.68
C PHE A 74 9.62 1.06 -4.87
N MET A 75 8.63 1.92 -4.61
CA MET A 75 7.73 2.45 -5.66
C MET A 75 8.45 3.10 -6.86
N PRO A 76 9.56 3.84 -6.67
CA PRO A 76 10.30 4.45 -7.79
C PRO A 76 11.10 3.46 -8.66
N GLN A 77 11.20 2.17 -8.29
CA GLN A 77 12.00 1.24 -9.08
C GLN A 77 11.37 0.94 -10.44
N PHE A 78 12.22 0.70 -11.43
CA PHE A 78 11.77 0.16 -12.71
C PHE A 78 11.47 -1.33 -12.59
N TYR A 79 10.29 -1.74 -13.03
CA TYR A 79 9.87 -3.14 -13.05
C TYR A 79 9.90 -3.65 -14.49
N MET A 80 10.77 -4.63 -14.76
CA MET A 80 10.89 -5.24 -16.09
C MET A 80 9.67 -6.09 -16.46
N PHE A 81 9.04 -6.72 -15.47
CA PHE A 81 7.89 -7.60 -15.66
C PHE A 81 6.61 -6.95 -15.18
N GLU A 82 5.49 -7.43 -15.73
CA GLU A 82 4.16 -6.98 -15.34
C GLU A 82 3.91 -7.19 -13.84
N HIS A 83 3.23 -6.21 -13.24
CA HIS A 83 2.80 -6.30 -11.85
C HIS A 83 1.71 -7.35 -11.67
N SER A 84 1.68 -8.00 -10.51
CA SER A 84 0.55 -8.85 -10.11
C SER A 84 -0.74 -8.03 -10.02
N ASP A 85 -1.89 -8.63 -10.33
CA ASP A 85 -3.18 -7.94 -10.45
C ASP A 85 -3.56 -7.10 -9.22
N TRP A 86 -3.33 -7.61 -8.01
CA TRP A 86 -3.63 -6.84 -6.79
C TRP A 86 -2.81 -5.55 -6.66
N PHE A 87 -1.63 -5.48 -7.29
CA PHE A 87 -0.69 -4.39 -7.14
C PHE A 87 -0.82 -3.33 -8.24
N LYS A 88 -1.30 -3.73 -9.43
CA LYS A 88 -1.54 -2.83 -10.57
C LYS A 88 -2.24 -1.52 -10.21
N PRO A 89 -3.39 -1.51 -9.51
CA PRO A 89 -4.10 -0.24 -9.24
C PRO A 89 -3.30 0.71 -8.32
N TYR A 90 -2.46 0.17 -7.43
CA TYR A 90 -1.62 0.97 -6.54
C TYR A 90 -0.43 1.58 -7.31
N VAL A 91 0.17 0.84 -8.23
CA VAL A 91 1.23 1.36 -9.10
C VAL A 91 0.70 2.41 -10.07
N GLU A 92 -0.47 2.18 -10.67
CA GLU A 92 -1.13 3.15 -11.54
C GLU A 92 -1.44 4.46 -10.80
N GLY A 93 -1.95 4.36 -9.56
CA GLY A 93 -2.19 5.53 -8.72
C GLY A 93 -0.91 6.28 -8.37
N TYR A 94 0.19 5.56 -8.12
CA TYR A 94 1.50 6.17 -7.91
C TYR A 94 1.97 6.95 -9.15
N TYR A 95 1.90 6.36 -10.35
CA TYR A 95 2.33 7.03 -11.58
C TYR A 95 1.49 8.28 -11.88
N LYS A 96 0.17 8.22 -11.71
CA LYS A 96 -0.70 9.39 -11.86
C LYS A 96 -0.31 10.51 -10.91
N ALA A 97 -0.05 10.19 -9.64
CA ALA A 97 0.41 11.17 -8.66
C ALA A 97 1.76 11.81 -9.05
N GLN A 98 2.68 11.05 -9.67
CA GLN A 98 3.94 11.60 -10.16
C GLN A 98 3.73 12.55 -11.35
N GLU A 99 2.86 12.20 -12.30
CA GLU A 99 2.52 13.05 -13.45
C GLU A 99 1.91 14.39 -13.01
N GLU A 100 0.98 14.36 -12.04
CA GLU A 100 0.33 15.56 -11.47
C GLU A 100 1.32 16.50 -10.77
N HIS A 101 2.40 15.96 -10.20
CA HIS A 101 3.47 16.73 -9.56
C HIS A 101 4.61 17.13 -10.50
N GLY A 102 4.44 16.95 -11.82
CA GLY A 102 5.38 17.42 -12.85
C GLY A 102 6.55 16.46 -13.12
N TYR A 103 6.46 15.20 -12.69
CA TYR A 103 7.43 14.18 -13.07
C TYR A 103 7.04 13.59 -14.43
N THR A 104 7.67 14.08 -15.50
CA THR A 104 7.57 13.45 -16.81
C THR A 104 8.45 12.19 -16.80
N LYS A 105 7.82 11.04 -17.03
CA LYS A 105 8.51 9.77 -17.26
C LYS A 105 9.52 10.00 -18.40
N GLY A 106 10.80 9.81 -18.11
CA GLY A 106 11.86 9.87 -19.12
C GLY A 106 11.49 8.96 -20.29
N SER A 107 11.44 9.57 -21.47
CA SER A 107 11.22 9.01 -22.80
C SER A 107 12.08 7.78 -23.10
#